data_AF-A0A1V8SRQ3-F1
#
_entry.id   AF-A0A1V8SRQ3-F1
#
_cell.length_a   1.000
_cell.length_b   1.000
_cell.length_c   1.000
_cell.angle_alpha   90.00
_cell.angle_beta   90.00
_cell.angle_gamma   90.00
#
_symmetry.space_group_name_H-M   'P 1'
#
loop_
_entity.id
_entity.type
_entity.pdbx_description
1 polymer ?
#
loop_
_entity_poly.entity_id
_entity_poly.type
_entity_poly.pdbx_seq_one_letter_code
_entity_poly.pdbx_strand_id
1 'polypeptide(L)'
;MSAPVLTESPTALNRSDKTGFTDVSHASGSSNSSASEKYRLDEFDDAPILLYKYRGGLQTSTQKDLCAWLNKGENLDRHRVTKKPIPRLTSYIDVKRHDLYTSDEKSQYASFPNYDSSLASVKIPSIPYWSRVMLGNYNELFIVSPESSPSSSVADEESRTQSPMEGSEVRE
;
A
#
# COMPACT_ATOMS: atom_id res chain seq x y z
N MET A 1 -43.77 -58.37 -32.72
CA MET A 1 -44.56 -58.88 -31.58
C MET A 1 -44.36 -57.92 -30.42
N SER A 2 -45.47 -57.35 -29.94
CA SER A 2 -45.72 -56.74 -28.62
C SER A 2 -45.03 -55.43 -28.19
N ALA A 3 -45.81 -54.35 -28.17
CA ALA A 3 -45.80 -53.27 -27.15
C ALA A 3 -46.78 -53.65 -26.01
N PRO A 4 -47.15 -52.81 -25.01
CA PRO A 4 -46.58 -51.62 -24.34
C PRO A 4 -46.58 -51.79 -22.78
N VAL A 5 -46.36 -50.73 -21.96
CA VAL A 5 -46.92 -50.43 -20.59
C VAL A 5 -46.19 -49.19 -20.03
N LEU A 6 -46.79 -47.99 -20.06
CA LEU A 6 -47.70 -47.32 -19.08
C LEU A 6 -46.98 -46.84 -17.79
N THR A 7 -46.72 -45.53 -17.63
CA THR A 7 -47.46 -44.52 -16.79
C THR A 7 -46.95 -44.57 -15.33
N GLU A 8 -46.53 -43.50 -14.66
CA GLU A 8 -47.38 -42.45 -14.06
C GLU A 8 -46.49 -41.40 -13.33
N SER A 9 -46.87 -40.13 -13.37
CA SER A 9 -46.44 -39.10 -12.41
C SER A 9 -47.61 -38.86 -11.44
N PRO A 10 -47.38 -38.72 -10.12
CA PRO A 10 -47.84 -37.48 -9.47
C PRO A 10 -46.99 -36.98 -8.27
N THR A 11 -46.74 -35.67 -8.29
CA THR A 11 -47.01 -34.65 -7.26
C THR A 11 -46.81 -34.92 -5.75
N ALA A 12 -45.88 -34.13 -5.18
CA ALA A 12 -45.85 -33.43 -3.89
C ALA A 12 -45.76 -34.19 -2.55
N LEU A 13 -44.75 -33.82 -1.74
CA LEU A 13 -45.00 -33.19 -0.44
C LEU A 13 -43.76 -32.43 0.08
N ASN A 14 -44.04 -31.19 0.46
CA ASN A 14 -43.24 -30.20 1.14
C ASN A 14 -42.74 -30.73 2.50
N ARG A 15 -41.44 -30.62 2.78
CA ARG A 15 -40.95 -30.51 4.16
C ARG A 15 -39.90 -29.42 4.25
N SER A 16 -40.39 -28.23 4.57
CA SER A 16 -39.60 -27.14 5.12
C SER A 16 -39.17 -27.52 6.54
N ASP A 17 -37.87 -27.62 6.79
CA ASP A 17 -37.30 -27.50 8.13
C ASP A 17 -36.13 -26.50 8.05
N LYS A 18 -36.41 -25.30 8.57
CA LYS A 18 -35.45 -24.23 8.86
C LYS A 18 -34.40 -24.76 9.84
N THR A 19 -33.13 -24.45 9.60
CA THR A 19 -32.30 -23.49 10.38
C THR A 19 -30.83 -23.72 10.07
N GLY A 20 -30.13 -22.69 9.58
CA GLY A 20 -28.69 -22.69 9.39
C GLY A 20 -28.25 -21.35 8.83
N PHE A 21 -27.98 -20.41 9.74
CA PHE A 21 -27.53 -19.05 9.47
C PHE A 21 -26.07 -19.09 8.99
N THR A 22 -25.80 -18.84 7.71
CA THR A 22 -24.51 -18.41 7.14
C THR A 22 -24.80 -17.66 5.84
N ASP A 23 -24.88 -16.34 5.87
CA ASP A 23 -23.79 -15.42 5.47
C ASP A 23 -23.31 -15.66 4.04
N VAL A 24 -23.78 -14.83 3.11
CA VAL A 24 -22.92 -13.90 2.35
C VAL A 24 -23.85 -12.99 1.54
N SER A 25 -24.06 -11.77 2.05
CA SER A 25 -24.57 -10.67 1.23
C SER A 25 -23.50 -10.35 0.19
N HIS A 26 -23.57 -10.98 -0.97
CA HIS A 26 -22.90 -10.49 -2.17
C HIS A 26 -23.59 -9.19 -2.57
N ALA A 27 -23.11 -8.07 -1.99
CA ALA A 27 -23.43 -6.74 -2.48
C ALA A 27 -22.71 -6.53 -3.81
N SER A 28 -23.32 -7.00 -4.89
CA SER A 28 -23.02 -6.51 -6.24
C SER A 28 -23.63 -5.11 -6.38
N GLY A 29 -22.83 -4.07 -6.18
CA GLY A 29 -23.25 -2.69 -6.37
C GLY A 29 -22.05 -1.76 -6.53
N SER A 30 -21.78 -1.34 -7.77
CA SER A 30 -20.75 -0.37 -8.19
C SER A 30 -19.31 -0.67 -7.76
N SER A 31 -18.50 -1.10 -8.74
CA SER A 31 -17.05 -1.16 -8.70
C SER A 31 -16.42 0.21 -8.47
N ASN A 32 -16.45 0.67 -7.23
CA ASN A 32 -15.65 1.77 -6.71
C ASN A 32 -15.04 1.23 -5.40
N SER A 33 -14.07 0.33 -5.53
CA SER A 33 -13.35 -0.26 -4.40
C SER A 33 -12.90 0.86 -3.48
N SER A 34 -13.39 0.95 -2.25
CA SER A 34 -12.94 1.99 -1.34
C SER A 34 -11.46 1.74 -0.99
N ALA A 35 -10.73 2.80 -0.66
CA ALA A 35 -9.34 2.68 -0.19
C ALA A 35 -9.23 1.76 1.04
N SER A 36 -10.27 1.77 1.89
CA SER A 36 -10.41 0.88 3.04
C SER A 36 -10.43 -0.58 2.64
N GLU A 37 -11.16 -0.96 1.59
CA GLU A 37 -11.24 -2.34 1.12
C GLU A 37 -9.98 -2.78 0.35
N LYS A 38 -9.46 -1.92 -0.53
CA LYS A 38 -8.27 -2.21 -1.36
C LYS A 38 -7.00 -2.36 -0.51
N TYR A 39 -6.83 -1.53 0.51
CA TYR A 39 -5.60 -1.47 1.33
C TYR A 39 -5.81 -1.89 2.79
N ARG A 40 -7.00 -2.39 3.15
CA ARG A 40 -7.39 -2.74 4.53
C ARG A 40 -7.15 -1.58 5.50
N LEU A 41 -7.49 -0.36 5.10
CA LEU A 41 -7.40 0.83 5.95
C LEU A 41 -8.70 0.96 6.77
N ASP A 42 -8.59 1.37 8.02
CA ASP A 42 -9.75 1.77 8.81
C ASP A 42 -10.08 3.25 8.51
N GLU A 43 -11.31 3.50 8.08
CA GLU A 43 -11.80 4.84 7.77
C GLU A 43 -12.25 5.62 9.01
N PHE A 44 -12.42 4.94 10.15
CA PHE A 44 -12.81 5.54 11.41
C PHE A 44 -11.64 5.71 12.38
N ASP A 45 -10.46 5.17 12.05
CA ASP A 45 -9.28 5.29 12.90
C ASP A 45 -8.63 6.68 12.78
N ASP A 46 -8.74 7.45 13.86
CA ASP A 46 -8.12 8.75 14.06
C ASP A 46 -6.73 8.65 14.71
N ALA A 47 -6.19 7.43 14.90
CA ALA A 47 -4.84 7.24 15.41
C ALA A 47 -3.80 7.89 14.47
N PRO A 48 -2.78 8.54 15.04
CA PRO A 48 -1.78 9.19 14.23
C PRO A 48 -0.83 8.15 13.62
N ILE A 49 -0.64 8.25 12.31
CA ILE A 49 0.19 7.35 11.50
C ILE A 49 1.35 8.11 10.86
N LEU A 50 2.41 7.37 10.55
CA LEU A 50 3.49 7.88 9.71
C LEU A 50 3.16 7.60 8.25
N LEU A 51 3.17 8.64 7.44
CA LEU A 51 2.88 8.59 6.02
C LEU A 51 4.12 9.04 5.24
N TYR A 52 4.68 8.15 4.44
CA TYR A 52 5.74 8.50 3.50
C TYR A 52 5.16 8.62 2.09
N LYS A 53 5.22 9.80 1.50
CA LYS A 53 4.87 10.01 0.09
C LYS A 53 6.13 9.91 -0.77
N TYR A 54 6.11 9.05 -1.79
CA TYR A 54 7.19 8.96 -2.76
C TYR A 54 7.45 10.35 -3.38
N ARG A 55 8.69 10.84 -3.30
CA ARG A 55 9.13 12.22 -3.65
C ARG A 55 8.52 13.37 -2.83
N GLY A 56 7.60 13.10 -1.91
CA GLY A 56 6.98 14.10 -1.02
C GLY A 56 7.51 14.07 0.42
N GLY A 57 8.31 13.07 0.78
CA GLY A 57 8.90 12.94 2.11
C GLY A 57 7.97 12.36 3.17
N LEU A 58 8.38 12.49 4.43
CA LEU A 58 7.64 11.99 5.58
C LEU A 58 6.67 13.02 6.11
N GLN A 59 5.44 12.60 6.34
CA GLN A 59 4.35 13.38 6.90
C GLN A 59 3.69 12.58 8.03
N THR A 60 3.07 13.29 8.97
CA THR A 60 2.19 12.70 9.98
C THR A 60 0.76 12.99 9.56
N SER A 61 -0.07 11.95 9.44
CA SER A 61 -1.49 12.04 9.09
C SER A 61 -2.25 11.00 9.92
N THR A 62 -3.55 10.82 9.71
CA THR A 62 -4.37 9.78 10.33
C THR A 62 -4.82 8.75 9.29
N GLN A 63 -5.25 7.57 9.74
CA GLN A 63 -5.70 6.54 8.80
C GLN A 63 -6.96 6.97 8.04
N LYS A 64 -7.88 7.64 8.74
CA LYS A 64 -9.04 8.32 8.17
C LYS A 64 -8.69 9.36 7.10
N ASP A 65 -7.74 10.26 7.38
CA ASP A 65 -7.33 11.31 6.42
C ASP A 65 -6.66 10.69 5.18
N LEU A 66 -5.84 9.66 5.36
CA LEU A 66 -5.28 8.89 4.25
C LEU A 66 -6.38 8.22 3.42
N CYS A 67 -7.35 7.57 4.06
CA CYS A 67 -8.47 6.92 3.39
C CYS A 67 -9.30 7.94 2.60
N ALA A 68 -9.62 9.08 3.22
CA ALA A 68 -10.34 10.18 2.57
C ALA A 68 -9.56 10.75 1.38
N TRP A 69 -8.24 10.90 1.50
CA TRP A 69 -7.39 11.39 0.42
C TRP A 69 -7.34 10.43 -0.78
N LEU A 70 -7.25 9.12 -0.52
CA LEU A 70 -7.28 8.09 -1.56
C LEU A 70 -8.64 8.01 -2.27
N ASN A 71 -9.73 8.10 -1.50
CA ASN A 71 -11.09 8.11 -2.03
C ASN A 71 -11.41 9.39 -2.81
N LYS A 72 -10.61 10.46 -2.67
CA LYS A 72 -10.81 11.72 -3.40
C LYS A 72 -10.32 11.59 -4.84
N GLY A 73 -11.20 11.18 -5.74
CA GLY A 73 -10.96 11.15 -7.19
C GLY A 73 -10.11 9.96 -7.65
N GLU A 74 -9.25 10.18 -8.66
CA GLU A 74 -8.41 9.14 -9.30
C GLU A 74 -7.18 8.75 -8.45
N ASN A 75 -7.06 9.25 -7.21
CA ASN A 75 -5.89 8.97 -6.37
C ASN A 75 -5.79 7.50 -5.95
N LEU A 76 -6.92 6.81 -5.85
CA LEU A 76 -6.98 5.38 -5.52
C LEU A 76 -6.35 4.48 -6.59
N ASP A 77 -6.53 4.84 -7.86
CA ASP A 77 -6.01 4.09 -9.01
C ASP A 77 -4.61 4.59 -9.39
N ARG A 78 -4.31 5.86 -9.13
CA ARG A 78 -2.99 6.42 -9.41
C ARG A 78 -1.97 6.14 -8.32
N HIS A 79 -2.38 5.81 -7.09
CA HIS A 79 -1.47 5.60 -5.96
C HIS A 79 -1.70 4.26 -5.26
N ARG A 80 -0.58 3.66 -4.85
CA ARG A 80 -0.46 2.43 -4.07
C ARG A 80 -0.08 2.74 -2.65
N VAL A 81 -0.64 1.98 -1.71
CA VAL A 81 -0.29 2.07 -0.30
C VAL A 81 0.34 0.75 0.15
N THR A 82 1.58 0.83 0.59
CA THR A 82 2.29 -0.29 1.22
C THR A 82 2.39 -0.04 2.72
N LYS A 83 1.98 -1.02 3.53
CA LYS A 83 2.15 -0.99 4.98
C LYS A 83 3.47 -1.65 5.34
N LYS A 84 4.29 -0.95 6.12
CA LYS A 84 5.58 -1.46 6.59
C LYS A 84 5.66 -1.34 8.11
N PRO A 85 5.84 -2.45 8.85
CA PRO A 85 6.02 -2.37 10.29
C PRO A 85 7.35 -1.71 10.60
N ILE A 86 7.36 -0.80 11.57
CA ILE A 86 8.55 -0.11 12.00
C ILE A 86 9.13 -0.88 13.20
N PRO A 87 10.39 -1.36 13.12
CA PRO A 87 10.99 -2.06 14.24
C PRO A 87 11.02 -1.16 15.48
N ARG A 88 10.92 -1.77 16.67
CA ARG A 88 10.98 -1.01 17.92
C ARG A 88 12.33 -0.32 18.06
N LEU A 89 12.33 0.86 18.70
CA LEU A 89 13.53 1.66 19.00
C LEU A 89 14.33 2.16 17.78
N THR A 90 13.80 2.05 16.56
CA THR A 90 14.45 2.66 15.40
C THR A 90 14.08 4.13 15.25
N SER A 91 15.08 4.96 14.97
CA SER A 91 14.93 6.38 14.65
C SER A 91 14.98 6.66 13.15
N TYR A 92 15.37 5.66 12.34
CA TYR A 92 15.44 5.73 10.89
C TYR A 92 14.64 4.57 10.28
N ILE A 93 13.99 4.86 9.16
CA ILE A 93 13.27 3.86 8.36
C ILE A 93 13.80 3.93 6.94
N ASP A 94 14.30 2.81 6.45
CA ASP A 94 14.70 2.67 5.07
C ASP A 94 13.49 2.25 4.22
N VAL A 95 13.13 3.09 3.26
CA VAL A 95 12.16 2.78 2.21
C VAL A 95 12.92 2.07 1.10
N LYS A 96 12.59 0.80 0.86
CA LYS A 96 13.29 -0.04 -0.10
C LYS A 96 12.57 -0.04 -1.44
N ARG A 97 13.28 -0.38 -2.51
CA ARG A 97 12.69 -0.41 -3.86
C ARG A 97 11.52 -1.38 -3.95
N HIS A 98 11.65 -2.55 -3.34
CA HIS A 98 10.57 -3.52 -3.30
C HIS A 98 9.34 -3.06 -2.51
N ASP A 99 9.43 -2.05 -1.64
CA ASP A 99 8.25 -1.50 -0.98
C ASP A 99 7.28 -0.84 -1.99
N LEU A 100 7.75 -0.53 -3.21
CA LEU A 100 6.96 0.03 -4.31
C LEU A 100 6.34 -1.05 -5.23
N TYR A 101 6.83 -2.28 -5.17
CA TYR A 101 6.41 -3.37 -6.05
C TYR A 101 5.13 -4.05 -5.56
N THR A 102 4.31 -4.53 -6.49
CA THR A 102 3.23 -5.50 -6.18
C THR A 102 3.80 -6.77 -5.57
N SER A 103 2.95 -7.54 -4.89
CA SER A 103 3.30 -8.89 -4.44
C SER A 103 3.82 -9.76 -5.60
N ASP A 104 3.24 -9.65 -6.79
CA ASP A 104 3.66 -10.40 -7.97
C ASP A 104 5.03 -9.94 -8.50
N GLU A 105 5.21 -8.62 -8.66
CA GLU A 105 6.51 -8.03 -9.05
C GLU A 105 7.59 -8.31 -8.02
N LYS A 106 7.24 -8.37 -6.72
CA LYS A 106 8.20 -8.70 -5.66
C LYS A 106 8.82 -10.07 -5.89
N SER A 107 7.99 -11.07 -6.22
CA SER A 107 8.47 -12.42 -6.51
C SER A 107 9.30 -12.48 -7.79
N GLN A 108 8.94 -11.70 -8.82
CA GLN A 108 9.67 -11.66 -10.09
C GLN A 108 11.03 -10.96 -9.96
N TYR A 109 11.08 -9.85 -9.21
CA TYR A 109 12.28 -9.04 -9.07
C TYR A 109 13.16 -9.43 -7.87
N ALA A 110 12.71 -10.35 -7.00
CA ALA A 110 13.46 -10.82 -5.83
C ALA A 110 14.86 -11.33 -6.17
N SER A 111 15.07 -11.86 -7.38
CA SER A 111 16.36 -12.39 -7.83
C SER A 111 17.36 -11.30 -8.24
N PHE A 112 16.93 -10.05 -8.41
CA PHE A 112 17.81 -8.99 -8.89
C PHE A 112 18.54 -8.33 -7.71
N PRO A 113 19.83 -7.96 -7.88
CA PRO A 113 20.61 -7.31 -6.81
C PRO A 113 20.07 -5.92 -6.44
N ASN A 114 19.28 -5.31 -7.33
CA ASN A 114 18.62 -4.04 -7.11
C ASN A 114 17.31 -4.18 -6.28
N TYR A 115 16.89 -5.39 -5.94
CA TYR A 115 15.64 -5.61 -5.21
C TYR A 115 15.62 -4.95 -3.82
N ASP A 116 16.75 -5.00 -3.12
CA ASP A 116 16.87 -4.51 -1.74
C ASP A 116 17.45 -3.09 -1.63
N SER A 117 17.61 -2.37 -2.73
CA SER A 117 18.20 -1.03 -2.66
C SER A 117 17.31 -0.09 -1.86
N SER A 118 17.90 0.58 -0.87
CA SER A 118 17.27 1.67 -0.14
C SER A 118 17.09 2.87 -1.08
N LEU A 119 15.85 3.32 -1.25
CA LEU A 119 15.50 4.50 -2.03
C LEU A 119 15.57 5.77 -1.20
N ALA A 120 15.19 5.68 0.07
CA ALA A 120 15.23 6.80 1.00
C ALA A 120 15.42 6.29 2.41
N SER A 121 16.38 6.86 3.13
CA SER A 121 16.47 6.71 4.58
C SER A 121 15.79 7.92 5.23
N VAL A 122 14.69 7.65 5.92
CA VAL A 122 13.84 8.70 6.48
C VAL A 122 14.00 8.70 7.99
N LYS A 123 14.40 9.85 8.53
CA LYS A 123 14.47 10.06 9.98
C LYS A 123 13.08 10.28 10.55
N ILE A 124 12.72 9.51 11.57
CA ILE A 124 11.49 9.72 12.32
C ILE A 124 11.67 10.99 13.17
N PRO A 125 10.75 11.97 13.09
CA PRO A 125 10.81 13.15 13.92
C PRO A 125 10.75 12.76 15.41
N SER A 126 11.39 13.55 16.27
CA SER A 126 11.52 13.22 17.70
C SER A 126 10.16 13.01 18.39
N ILE A 127 9.14 13.78 18.01
CA ILE A 127 7.79 13.71 18.59
C ILE A 127 7.13 12.33 18.36
N PRO A 128 6.95 11.85 17.11
CA PRO A 128 6.40 10.51 16.87
C PRO A 128 7.30 9.39 17.40
N TYR A 129 8.63 9.59 17.45
CA TYR A 129 9.54 8.63 18.09
C TYR A 129 9.23 8.44 19.58
N TRP A 130 9.12 9.54 20.34
CA TRP A 130 8.77 9.47 21.77
C TRP A 130 7.35 8.97 22.00
N SER A 131 6.39 9.33 21.13
CA SER A 131 5.03 8.81 21.18
C SER A 131 4.99 7.29 20.98
N ARG A 132 5.85 6.73 20.13
CA ARG A 132 6.00 5.28 20.00
C ARG A 132 6.54 4.63 21.26
N VAL A 133 7.57 5.21 21.86
CA VAL A 133 8.22 4.67 23.07
C VAL A 133 7.28 4.73 24.28
N MET A 134 6.49 5.79 24.42
CA MET A 134 5.65 6.03 25.59
C MET A 134 4.21 5.51 25.46
N LEU A 135 3.57 5.66 24.30
CA LEU A 135 2.16 5.31 24.06
C LEU A 135 1.97 4.10 23.15
N GLY A 136 3.03 3.60 22.52
CA GLY A 136 2.92 2.51 21.54
C GLY A 136 2.22 2.91 20.23
N ASN A 137 2.17 4.21 19.92
CA ASN A 137 1.61 4.72 18.67
C ASN A 137 2.63 4.71 17.52
N TYR A 138 2.19 4.92 16.28
CA TYR A 138 3.06 4.96 15.08
C TYR A 138 3.84 3.65 14.82
N ASN A 139 3.22 2.48 14.99
CA ASN A 139 3.90 1.19 14.78
C ASN A 139 4.12 0.85 13.30
N GLU A 140 3.33 1.44 12.42
CA GLU A 140 3.35 1.16 10.99
C GLU A 140 3.65 2.43 10.19
N LEU A 141 4.45 2.26 9.13
CA LEU A 141 4.69 3.25 8.10
C LEU A 141 3.78 2.94 6.90
N PHE A 142 3.00 3.94 6.49
CA PHE A 142 2.22 3.89 5.27
C PHE A 142 3.02 4.56 4.15
N ILE A 143 3.39 3.79 3.13
CA ILE A 143 4.18 4.24 1.99
C ILE A 143 3.21 4.45 0.83
N VAL A 144 3.02 5.69 0.40
CA VAL A 144 2.22 6.06 -0.76
C VAL A 144 3.15 6.25 -1.95
N SER A 145 2.93 5.45 -2.99
CA SER A 145 3.71 5.48 -4.23
C SER A 145 2.80 5.54 -5.44
N PRO A 146 3.20 6.16 -6.56
CA PRO A 146 2.41 6.11 -7.78
C PRO A 146 2.32 4.67 -8.33
N GLU A 147 1.19 4.32 -8.96
CA GLU A 147 0.98 2.99 -9.57
C GLU A 147 1.85 2.79 -10.83
N SER A 148 2.22 3.87 -11.51
CA SER A 148 3.23 3.80 -12.56
C SER A 148 4.58 3.43 -11.96
N SER A 149 5.05 2.21 -12.26
CA SER A 149 6.38 1.73 -11.91
C SER A 149 7.41 2.82 -12.25
N PRO A 150 8.36 3.15 -11.36
CA PRO A 150 9.44 4.07 -11.69
C PRO A 150 10.43 3.39 -12.66
N SER A 151 9.98 3.12 -13.89
CA SER A 151 10.86 2.93 -15.03
C SER A 151 11.29 4.32 -15.49
N SER A 152 12.18 4.95 -14.75
CA SER A 152 13.19 5.85 -15.28
C SER A 152 13.94 6.47 -14.13
N SER A 153 15.23 6.18 -14.11
CA SER A 153 16.28 7.07 -13.68
C SER A 153 15.95 8.51 -14.08
N VAL A 154 15.33 9.28 -13.20
CA VAL A 154 15.58 10.71 -13.18
C VAL A 154 16.85 10.85 -12.35
N ALA A 155 17.96 10.74 -13.08
CA ALA A 155 19.22 11.25 -12.60
C ALA A 155 18.95 12.67 -12.09
N ASP A 156 19.38 12.90 -10.86
CA ASP A 156 19.48 14.19 -10.23
C ASP A 156 20.25 15.12 -11.18
N GLU A 157 19.54 15.93 -11.96
CA GLU A 157 20.12 17.00 -12.80
C GLU A 157 20.45 18.24 -11.95
N GLU A 158 20.63 18.07 -10.63
CA GLU A 158 21.12 19.11 -9.72
C GLU A 158 22.51 18.76 -9.15
N SER A 159 23.22 17.83 -9.80
CA SER A 159 24.65 17.55 -9.56
C SER A 159 25.56 18.11 -10.67
N ARG A 160 25.20 19.26 -11.27
CA ARG A 160 26.23 20.07 -11.95
C ARG A 160 27.07 20.77 -10.88
N THR A 161 28.04 20.02 -10.38
CA THR A 161 29.29 20.51 -9.80
C THR A 161 29.74 21.81 -10.47
N GLN A 162 29.47 22.96 -9.84
CA GLN A 162 30.35 24.11 -9.97
C GLN A 162 31.59 23.78 -9.14
N SER A 163 32.58 23.18 -9.78
CA SER A 163 33.94 23.10 -9.24
C SER A 163 34.62 24.43 -9.58
N PRO A 164 35.00 25.28 -8.61
CA PRO A 164 35.98 26.33 -8.86
C PRO A 164 37.33 25.62 -8.93
N MET A 165 37.88 25.45 -10.13
CA MET A 165 39.28 25.05 -10.26
C MET A 165 40.12 26.31 -10.02
N GLU A 166 40.41 26.56 -8.74
CA GLU A 166 41.48 27.45 -8.33
C GLU A 166 42.81 26.76 -8.71
N GLY A 167 43.48 27.31 -9.72
CA GLY A 167 44.75 26.85 -10.23
C GLY A 167 45.66 28.04 -10.47
N SER A 168 46.39 28.42 -9.43
CA SER A 168 47.56 29.26 -9.49
C SER A 168 48.72 28.46 -10.09
N GLU A 169 49.28 28.88 -11.23
CA GLU A 169 50.68 28.55 -11.54
C GLU A 169 51.33 29.65 -12.41
N VAL A 170 52.65 29.74 -12.21
CA VAL A 170 53.57 30.86 -12.42
C VAL A 170 54.42 30.60 -13.68
N ARG A 171 55.00 31.67 -14.26
CA ARG A 171 56.10 31.75 -15.26
C ARG A 171 55.64 32.01 -16.71
N GLU A 172 56.30 32.83 -17.53
CA GLU A 172 57.68 33.38 -17.51
C GLU A 172 57.73 34.91 -17.69
#